data_AF-A0AAF3J446-F1
#
_entry.id   AF-A0AAF3J446-F1
#
_cell.length_a   1.000
_cell.length_b   1.000
_cell.length_c   1.000
_cell.angle_alpha   90.00
_cell.angle_beta   90.00
_cell.angle_gamma   90.00
#
_symmetry.space_group_name_H-M   'P 1'
#
loop_
_entity.id
_entity.type
_entity.pdbx_description
1 polymer ?
#
loop_
_entity_poly.entity_id
_entity_poly.type
_entity_poly.pdbx_seq_one_letter_code
_entity_poly.pdbx_strand_id
1 'polypeptide(L)'
;MVLLLLAAVIWAAPIDFEQASDEQTMIVVKPDGVRRGLTGRIIQRFEDRGYKLVAIKMLSATLGQLELNYWDLKGLPHYEGMLGYMKSGPVVAMIWHGFDVANQARIMRII
;
A
#
# COMPACT_ATOMS: atom_id res chain seq x y z
N MET A 1 -12.02 11.20 -37.23
CA MET A 1 -12.61 10.28 -36.23
C MET A 1 -11.71 10.02 -35.01
N VAL A 2 -10.39 10.26 -35.05
CA VAL A 2 -9.50 10.08 -33.88
C VAL A 2 -9.39 11.32 -32.98
N LEU A 3 -9.61 12.54 -33.50
CA LEU A 3 -9.61 13.78 -32.72
C LEU A 3 -10.89 14.04 -31.89
N LEU A 4 -12.00 13.35 -32.21
CA LEU A 4 -13.28 13.52 -31.50
C LEU A 4 -13.34 12.74 -30.17
N LEU A 5 -12.56 11.67 -30.03
CA LEU A 5 -12.50 10.86 -28.80
C LEU A 5 -11.72 11.55 -27.66
N LEU A 6 -10.70 12.35 -27.99
CA LEU A 6 -9.91 13.09 -27.00
C LEU A 6 -10.69 14.25 -26.36
N ALA A 7 -11.55 14.93 -27.14
CA ALA A 7 -12.37 16.02 -26.61
C ALA A 7 -13.45 15.51 -25.62
N ALA A 8 -14.00 14.31 -25.83
CA ALA A 8 -14.99 13.71 -24.94
C ALA A 8 -14.41 13.34 -23.56
N VAL A 9 -13.12 12.97 -23.49
CA VAL A 9 -12.45 12.65 -22.21
C VAL A 9 -12.17 13.91 -21.38
N ILE A 10 -11.96 15.06 -22.04
CA ILE A 10 -11.67 16.34 -21.36
C ILE A 10 -12.95 17.03 -20.87
N TRP A 11 -14.12 16.69 -21.42
CA TRP A 11 -15.43 17.26 -21.06
C TRP A 11 -16.39 16.24 -20.42
N ALA A 12 -15.86 15.16 -19.84
CA ALA A 12 -16.64 14.19 -19.08
C ALA A 12 -16.62 14.57 -17.59
N ALA A 13 -17.32 15.66 -17.26
CA ALA A 13 -17.71 16.09 -15.90
C ALA A 13 -16.56 16.30 -14.88
N PRO A 14 -16.72 17.17 -13.86
CA PRO A 14 -16.03 16.91 -12.62
C PRO A 14 -16.40 15.48 -12.20
N ILE A 15 -15.42 14.62 -11.96
CA ILE A 15 -15.68 13.42 -11.18
C ILE A 15 -15.99 13.96 -9.79
N ASP A 16 -17.26 14.30 -9.57
CA ASP A 16 -17.79 14.57 -8.25
C ASP A 16 -17.66 13.24 -7.50
N PHE A 17 -16.54 13.08 -6.79
CA PHE A 17 -16.40 12.08 -5.73
C PHE A 17 -17.34 12.49 -4.61
N GLU A 18 -18.63 12.37 -4.86
CA GLU A 18 -19.68 12.63 -3.89
C GLU A 18 -19.58 11.52 -2.82
N GLN A 19 -18.81 11.81 -1.78
CA GLN A 19 -18.54 11.00 -0.59
C GLN A 19 -17.85 9.63 -0.81
N ALA A 20 -16.69 9.60 -1.48
CA ALA A 20 -15.65 8.65 -1.06
C ALA A 20 -14.77 9.39 -0.04
N SER A 21 -14.68 8.91 1.20
CA SER A 21 -13.71 9.45 2.17
C SER A 21 -12.33 9.48 1.50
N ASP A 22 -11.64 10.63 1.53
CA ASP A 22 -10.24 10.80 1.08
C ASP A 22 -9.30 10.07 2.05
N GLU A 23 -9.52 8.77 2.18
CA GLU A 23 -8.81 7.91 3.09
C GLU A 23 -7.65 7.28 2.32
N GLN A 24 -6.48 7.36 2.94
CA GLN A 24 -5.28 6.71 2.48
C GLN A 24 -4.78 5.75 3.53
N THR A 25 -4.31 4.59 3.10
CA THR A 25 -3.66 3.62 3.99
C THR A 25 -2.34 3.14 3.41
N MET A 26 -1.38 2.90 4.30
CA MET A 26 -0.08 2.34 3.93
C MET A 26 -0.10 0.83 4.08
N ILE A 27 0.28 0.13 3.01
CA ILE A 27 0.43 -1.32 2.98
C ILE A 27 1.88 -1.66 2.67
N VAL A 28 2.48 -2.52 3.49
CA VAL A 28 3.87 -2.95 3.34
C VAL A 28 3.92 -4.45 3.07
N VAL A 29 4.43 -4.81 1.89
CA VAL A 29 4.82 -6.19 1.62
C VAL A 29 6.14 -6.45 2.33
N LYS A 30 6.09 -7.33 3.34
CA LYS A 30 7.23 -7.75 4.16
C LYS A 30 8.27 -8.52 3.32
N PRO A 31 9.52 -8.70 3.83
CA PRO A 31 10.59 -9.32 3.06
C PRO A 31 10.27 -10.72 2.53
N ASP A 32 9.51 -11.53 3.28
CA ASP A 32 9.06 -12.84 2.84
C ASP A 32 8.11 -12.78 1.64
N GLY A 33 7.16 -11.83 1.65
CA GLY A 33 6.20 -11.64 0.58
C GLY A 33 6.87 -11.18 -0.70
N VAL A 34 7.87 -10.30 -0.57
CA VAL A 34 8.70 -9.86 -1.69
C VAL A 34 9.50 -11.04 -2.26
N ARG A 35 10.20 -11.80 -1.41
CA ARG A 35 10.98 -12.99 -1.85
C ARG A 35 10.12 -14.05 -2.53
N ARG A 36 8.87 -14.21 -2.11
CA ARG A 36 7.91 -15.17 -2.70
C ARG A 36 7.20 -14.64 -3.96
N GLY A 37 7.55 -13.44 -4.44
CA GLY A 37 6.93 -12.83 -5.61
C GLY A 37 5.45 -12.50 -5.42
N LEU A 38 5.03 -12.19 -4.19
CA LEU A 38 3.62 -11.93 -3.86
C LEU A 38 3.18 -10.50 -4.15
N THR A 39 4.12 -9.56 -4.36
CA THR A 39 3.83 -8.13 -4.56
C THR A 39 2.77 -7.87 -5.64
N GLY A 40 2.92 -8.45 -6.84
CA GLY A 40 1.95 -8.24 -7.93
C GLY A 40 0.55 -8.77 -7.60
N ARG A 41 0.46 -9.94 -6.95
CA ARG A 41 -0.83 -10.50 -6.49
C ARG A 41 -1.50 -9.62 -5.44
N ILE A 42 -0.71 -8.97 -4.58
CA ILE A 42 -1.23 -8.05 -3.57
C ILE A 42 -1.77 -6.79 -4.25
N ILE A 43 -1.00 -6.19 -5.16
CA ILE A 43 -1.42 -5.02 -5.93
C ILE A 43 -2.74 -5.30 -6.66
N GLN A 44 -2.80 -6.41 -7.38
CA GLN A 44 -4.00 -6.80 -8.14
C GLN A 44 -5.25 -6.88 -7.25
N ARG A 45 -5.15 -7.41 -6.02
CA ARG A 45 -6.31 -7.50 -5.12
C ARG A 45 -6.86 -6.14 -4.68
N PHE A 46 -6.01 -5.13 -4.56
CA PHE A 46 -6.47 -3.77 -4.25
C PHE A 46 -7.07 -3.10 -5.49
N GLU A 47 -6.44 -3.27 -6.66
CA GLU A 47 -6.96 -2.75 -7.93
C GLU A 47 -8.32 -3.37 -8.29
N ASP A 48 -8.49 -4.68 -8.11
CA ASP A 48 -9.75 -5.41 -8.35
C ASP A 48 -10.90 -4.90 -7.45
N ARG A 49 -10.59 -4.30 -6.30
CA ARG A 49 -11.57 -3.65 -5.40
C ARG A 49 -11.84 -2.18 -5.74
N GLY A 50 -11.18 -1.64 -6.76
CA GLY A 50 -11.33 -0.24 -7.18
C GLY A 50 -10.51 0.75 -6.35
N TYR A 51 -9.55 0.29 -5.54
CA TYR A 51 -8.63 1.20 -4.85
C TYR A 51 -7.59 1.77 -5.79
N LYS A 52 -7.22 3.03 -5.57
CA LYS A 52 -6.21 3.72 -6.36
C LYS A 52 -4.84 3.59 -5.71
N LEU A 53 -3.85 3.07 -6.44
CA LEU A 53 -2.45 3.12 -6.01
C LEU A 53 -1.92 4.55 -6.19
N VAL A 54 -1.57 5.21 -5.10
CA VAL A 54 -1.10 6.61 -5.09
C VAL A 54 0.43 6.69 -5.11
N ALA A 55 1.09 5.76 -4.41
CA ALA A 55 2.54 5.70 -4.36
C ALA A 55 3.01 4.26 -4.13
N ILE A 56 4.18 3.94 -4.67
CA ILE A 56 4.87 2.66 -4.46
C ILE A 56 6.37 2.88 -4.38
N LYS A 57 7.04 2.21 -3.44
CA LYS A 57 8.50 2.21 -3.31
C LYS A 57 9.01 0.88 -2.79
N MET A 58 9.98 0.30 -3.49
CA MET A 58 10.80 -0.77 -2.94
C MET A 58 12.00 -0.15 -2.21
N LEU A 59 12.27 -0.60 -0.99
CA LEU A 59 13.40 -0.15 -0.20
C LEU A 59 13.87 -1.25 0.76
N SER A 60 15.13 -1.16 1.17
CA SER A 60 15.62 -1.85 2.37
C SER A 60 15.62 -0.84 3.51
N ALA A 61 14.82 -1.07 4.54
CA ALA A 61 14.68 -0.13 5.63
C ALA A 61 15.95 -0.09 6.49
N THR A 62 16.39 1.11 6.86
CA THR A 62 17.49 1.27 7.81
C THR A 62 17.03 0.92 9.23
N LEU A 63 17.97 0.64 10.14
CA LEU A 63 17.61 0.35 11.53
C LEU A 63 16.83 1.52 12.15
N GLY A 64 17.31 2.75 12.00
CA GLY A 64 16.64 3.93 12.55
C GLY A 64 15.23 4.16 11.97
N GLN A 65 15.00 3.83 10.69
CA GLN A 65 13.65 3.87 10.11
C GLN A 65 12.71 2.86 10.77
N LEU A 66 13.20 1.65 11.04
CA LEU A 66 12.40 0.61 11.69
C LEU A 66 12.15 0.91 13.17
N GLU A 67 13.16 1.40 13.89
CA GLU A 67 13.00 1.83 15.28
C GLU A 67 11.99 2.96 15.42
N LEU A 68 11.99 3.92 14.49
CA LEU A 68 10.99 4.99 14.45
C LEU A 68 9.59 4.43 14.13
N ASN A 69 9.47 3.49 13.20
CA ASN A 69 8.19 2.92 12.79
C ASN A 69 7.59 1.96 13.83
N TYR A 70 8.42 1.33 14.66
CA TYR A 70 8.01 0.35 15.67
C TYR A 70 8.29 0.82 17.11
N TRP A 71 8.44 2.12 17.33
CA TRP A 71 8.83 2.69 18.63
C TRP A 71 7.91 2.24 19.78
N ASP A 72 6.61 2.11 19.51
CA ASP A 72 5.57 1.64 20.44
C ASP A 72 5.79 0.20 20.94
N LEU A 73 6.58 -0.59 20.20
CA LEU A 73 6.84 -1.99 20.50
C LEU A 73 8.18 -2.19 21.23
N LYS A 74 8.91 -1.10 21.47
CA LYS A 74 10.21 -1.14 22.15
C LYS A 74 10.03 -1.68 23.57
N GLY A 75 10.86 -2.65 23.93
CA GLY A 75 10.81 -3.33 25.24
C GLY A 75 9.97 -4.61 25.26
N LEU A 76 9.24 -4.94 24.20
CA LEU A 76 8.59 -6.24 24.07
C LEU A 76 9.64 -7.34 23.73
N PRO A 77 9.46 -8.59 24.21
CA PRO A 77 10.44 -9.67 24.00
C PRO A 77 10.77 -9.97 22.53
N HIS A 78 9.86 -9.66 21.61
CA HIS A 78 10.00 -9.95 20.18
C HIS A 78 10.51 -8.76 19.35
N TYR A 79 10.74 -7.60 19.96
CA TYR A 79 11.09 -6.36 19.26
C TYR A 79 12.35 -6.52 18.39
N GLU A 80 13.46 -6.96 18.97
CA GLU A 80 14.74 -7.14 18.26
C GLU A 80 14.62 -8.18 17.12
N GLY A 81 13.93 -9.28 17.38
CA GLY A 81 13.69 -10.31 16.35
C GLY A 81 12.87 -9.78 15.18
N MET A 82 11.88 -8.95 15.45
CA MET A 82 11.04 -8.31 14.43
C MET A 82 11.82 -7.27 13.62
N LEU A 83 12.68 -6.46 14.25
CA LEU A 83 13.60 -5.58 13.53
C LEU A 83 14.56 -6.36 12.63
N GLY A 84 15.17 -7.44 13.16
CA GLY A 84 16.04 -8.32 12.38
C GLY A 84 15.32 -8.95 11.18
N TYR A 85 14.08 -9.39 11.39
CA TYR A 85 13.22 -9.89 10.32
C TYR A 85 12.95 -8.84 9.24
N MET A 86 12.58 -7.62 9.62
CA MET A 86 12.31 -6.54 8.67
C MET A 86 13.58 -6.08 7.92
N LYS A 87 14.76 -6.22 8.52
CA LYS A 87 16.06 -5.97 7.86
C LYS A 87 16.55 -7.13 6.99
N SER A 88 15.90 -8.29 7.02
CA SER A 88 16.35 -9.49 6.28
C SER A 88 16.25 -9.38 4.76
N GLY A 89 15.62 -8.33 4.23
CA GLY A 89 15.49 -8.12 2.80
C GLY A 89 14.68 -6.87 2.47
N PRO A 90 14.46 -6.62 1.16
CA PRO A 90 13.69 -5.47 0.71
C PRO A 90 12.21 -5.63 1.08
N VAL A 91 11.56 -4.50 1.32
CA VAL A 91 10.11 -4.36 1.46
C VAL A 91 9.55 -3.55 0.31
N VAL A 92 8.26 -3.71 0.04
CA VAL A 92 7.53 -2.82 -0.89
C VAL A 92 6.47 -2.08 -0.09
N ALA A 93 6.64 -0.77 0.07
CA ALA A 93 5.66 0.11 0.70
C ALA A 93 4.77 0.73 -0.38
N MET A 94 3.47 0.74 -0.13
CA MET A 94 2.43 1.24 -1.05
C MET A 94 1.44 2.12 -0.29
N ILE A 95 0.94 3.17 -0.95
CA ILE A 95 -0.16 3.99 -0.45
C ILE A 95 -1.38 3.75 -1.34
N TRP A 96 -2.47 3.32 -0.73
CA TRP A 96 -3.75 3.06 -1.38
C TRP A 96 -4.80 4.07 -0.94
N HIS A 97 -5.56 4.58 -1.90
CA HIS A 97 -6.64 5.54 -1.68
C HIS A 97 -8.00 4.92 -2.03
N GLY A 98 -8.99 5.17 -1.19
CA GLY A 98 -10.41 4.94 -1.47
C GLY A 98 -11.24 4.78 -0.20
N PHE A 99 -12.55 4.62 -0.38
CA PHE A 99 -13.49 4.50 0.73
C PHE A 99 -13.21 3.25 1.59
N ASP A 100 -13.13 3.45 2.91
CA ASP A 100 -12.94 2.40 3.92
C ASP A 100 -11.65 1.57 3.72
N VAL A 101 -10.65 2.12 3.01
CA VAL A 101 -9.49 1.35 2.52
C VAL A 101 -8.65 0.77 3.66
N ALA A 102 -8.50 1.48 4.80
CA ALA A 102 -7.72 0.96 5.91
C ALA A 102 -8.39 -0.21 6.61
N ASN A 103 -9.71 -0.16 6.79
CA ASN A 103 -10.48 -1.25 7.38
C ASN A 103 -10.52 -2.45 6.44
N GLN A 104 -10.82 -2.23 5.16
CA GLN A 104 -10.84 -3.28 4.16
C GLN A 104 -9.49 -3.96 3.99
N ALA A 105 -8.39 -3.22 4.09
CA ALA A 105 -7.04 -3.80 4.06
C ALA A 105 -6.76 -4.75 5.24
N ARG A 106 -7.33 -4.50 6.42
CA ARG A 106 -7.18 -5.36 7.61
C ARG A 106 -8.04 -6.62 7.52
N ILE A 107 -9.25 -6.48 6.98
CA ILE A 107 -10.19 -7.61 6.78
C ILE A 107 -9.72 -8.50 5.63
N MET A 108 -9.13 -7.90 4.60
CA MET A 108 -8.55 -8.64 3.49
C MET A 108 -7.43 -9.54 4.02
N ARG A 109 -7.64 -10.85 3.99
CA ARG A 109 -6.59 -11.82 4.28
C ARG A 109 -5.59 -11.84 3.15
N ILE A 110 -4.57 -11.01 3.30
CA ILE A 110 -3.44 -10.92 2.40
C ILE A 110 -2.35 -11.82 2.99
N ILE A 111 -2.41 -13.12 2.64
CA ILE A 111 -1.49 -14.23 2.97
C ILE A 111 -1.25 -14.56 4.45
#